data_AF-A0A3N7D0N7-F1
#
_entry.id   AF-A0A3N7D0N7-F1
#
_cell.length_a   1.000
_cell.length_b   1.000
_cell.length_c   1.000
_cell.angle_alpha   90.00
_cell.angle_beta   90.00
_cell.angle_gamma   90.00
#
_symmetry.space_group_name_H-M   'P 1'
#
loop_
_entity.id
_entity.type
_entity.pdbx_description
1 polymer ?
#
loop_
_entity_poly.entity_id
_entity_poly.type
_entity_poly.pdbx_seq_one_letter_code
_entity_poly.pdbx_strand_id
1 'polypeptide(L)'
;MASGEKKTKVNDPFYEDRLKISLQAHASGCLIQSILTKKLYTPKEFLNSDEKVTYTNLGLENYPSVTRLYPGYILESRVKIVEQAKEELAKAEADLQDVIKKVITTFDFTPKSKR
;
A
#
# COMPACT_ATOMS: atom_id res chain seq x y z
N MET A 1 0.84 -10.94 -36.04
CA MET A 1 -0.61 -11.17 -35.83
C MET A 1 -0.80 -11.52 -34.37
N ALA A 2 -1.20 -10.56 -33.54
CA ALA A 2 -1.41 -10.79 -32.12
C ALA A 2 -2.81 -11.38 -31.91
N SER A 3 -2.86 -12.67 -31.64
CA SER A 3 -4.06 -13.38 -31.16
C SER A 3 -4.39 -12.86 -29.75
N GLY A 4 -5.10 -11.74 -29.68
CA GLY A 4 -5.78 -11.30 -28.48
C GLY A 4 -6.96 -12.23 -28.23
N GLU A 5 -6.70 -13.34 -27.52
CA GLU A 5 -7.75 -14.22 -27.02
C GLU A 5 -8.67 -13.41 -26.12
N LYS A 6 -9.82 -13.01 -26.65
CA LYS A 6 -11.00 -12.69 -25.85
C LYS A 6 -11.42 -13.99 -25.18
N LYS A 7 -10.86 -14.30 -24.01
CA LYS A 7 -11.41 -15.32 -23.12
C LYS A 7 -12.84 -14.92 -22.80
N THR A 8 -13.78 -15.58 -23.46
CA THR A 8 -15.20 -15.52 -23.17
C THR A 8 -15.38 -15.99 -21.73
N LYS A 9 -15.65 -15.06 -20.81
CA LYS A 9 -15.96 -15.27 -19.38
C LYS A 9 -17.29 -16.02 -19.17
N VAL A 10 -17.51 -17.13 -19.87
CA VAL A 10 -18.81 -17.81 -19.88
C VAL A 10 -18.92 -18.87 -18.77
N ASN A 11 -17.80 -19.32 -18.19
CA ASN A 11 -17.77 -20.31 -17.09
C ASN A 11 -16.80 -19.92 -15.96
N ASP A 12 -16.80 -18.66 -15.51
CA ASP A 12 -16.06 -18.32 -14.29
C ASP A 12 -16.95 -18.50 -13.06
N PRO A 13 -16.76 -19.56 -12.26
CA PRO A 13 -17.61 -19.85 -11.11
C PRO A 13 -17.51 -18.80 -9.99
N PHE A 14 -16.51 -17.91 -10.04
CA PHE A 14 -16.29 -16.87 -9.04
C PHE A 14 -16.77 -15.49 -9.51
N TYR A 15 -17.29 -15.38 -10.74
CA TYR A 15 -17.72 -14.09 -11.29
C TYR A 15 -18.87 -13.47 -10.49
N GLU A 16 -19.83 -14.27 -10.04
CA GLU A 16 -20.99 -13.79 -9.28
C GLU A 16 -20.58 -13.21 -7.92
N ASP A 17 -19.68 -13.88 -7.20
CA ASP A 17 -19.15 -13.38 -5.93
C ASP A 17 -18.37 -12.09 -6.12
N ARG A 18 -17.52 -12.02 -7.16
CA ARG A 18 -16.81 -10.80 -7.50
C ARG A 18 -17.75 -9.68 -7.88
N LEU A 19 -18.82 -9.96 -8.64
CA LEU A 19 -19.83 -8.99 -8.99
C LEU A 19 -20.55 -8.44 -7.76
N LYS A 20 -21.00 -9.31 -6.86
CA LYS A 20 -21.67 -8.93 -5.62
C LYS A 20 -20.80 -8.01 -4.76
N ILE A 21 -19.55 -8.39 -4.54
CA ILE A 21 -18.60 -7.57 -3.75
C ILE A 21 -18.28 -6.26 -4.46
N SER A 22 -18.11 -6.28 -5.78
CA SER A 22 -17.84 -5.07 -6.58
C SER A 22 -18.99 -4.07 -6.50
N LEU A 23 -20.23 -4.53 -6.60
CA LEU A 23 -21.40 -3.68 -6.47
C LEU A 23 -21.50 -3.06 -5.08
N GLN A 24 -21.27 -3.86 -4.03
CA GLN A 24 -21.26 -3.35 -2.65
C GLN A 24 -20.15 -2.32 -2.43
N ALA A 25 -18.93 -2.59 -2.91
CA ALA A 25 -17.82 -1.65 -2.80
C ALA A 25 -18.07 -0.36 -3.57
N HIS A 26 -18.63 -0.44 -4.78
CA HIS A 26 -19.01 0.73 -5.58
C HIS A 26 -20.08 1.57 -4.87
N ALA A 27 -21.12 0.94 -4.33
CA ALA A 27 -22.19 1.64 -3.61
C ALA A 27 -21.68 2.34 -2.34
N SER A 28 -20.67 1.78 -1.66
CA SER A 28 -20.06 2.37 -0.46
C SER A 28 -18.87 3.30 -0.75
N GLY A 29 -18.48 3.49 -2.02
CA GLY A 29 -17.29 4.27 -2.38
C GLY A 29 -15.97 3.66 -1.89
N CYS A 30 -15.93 2.35 -1.68
CA CYS A 30 -14.77 1.63 -1.14
C CYS A 30 -13.90 0.99 -2.23
N LEU A 31 -12.62 0.84 -1.94
CA LEU A 31 -11.73 -0.09 -2.63
C LEU A 31 -11.88 -1.50 -2.05
N ILE A 32 -11.44 -2.49 -2.81
CA ILE A 32 -11.45 -3.90 -2.41
C ILE A 32 -10.01 -4.33 -2.22
N GLN A 33 -9.67 -4.86 -1.04
CA GLN A 33 -8.35 -5.42 -0.78
C GLN A 33 -8.45 -6.94 -0.62
N SER A 34 -7.63 -7.68 -1.35
CA SER A 34 -7.44 -9.10 -1.11
C SER A 34 -6.63 -9.32 0.16
N ILE A 35 -7.16 -10.12 1.08
CA ILE A 35 -6.45 -10.45 2.33
C ILE A 35 -5.25 -11.35 2.05
N LEU A 36 -5.36 -12.21 1.03
CA LEU A 36 -4.34 -13.18 0.64
C LEU A 36 -3.19 -12.52 -0.11
N THR A 37 -3.50 -11.77 -1.18
CA THR A 37 -2.47 -11.18 -2.06
C THR A 37 -2.06 -9.78 -1.65
N LYS A 38 -2.77 -9.16 -0.69
CA LYS A 38 -2.62 -7.75 -0.26
C LYS A 38 -2.86 -6.73 -1.37
N LYS A 39 -3.28 -7.16 -2.56
CA LYS A 39 -3.58 -6.28 -3.69
C LYS A 39 -4.83 -5.46 -3.42
N LEU A 40 -4.78 -4.21 -3.85
CA LEU A 40 -5.89 -3.27 -3.84
C LEU A 40 -6.47 -3.18 -5.25
N TYR A 41 -7.80 -3.20 -5.31
CA TYR A 41 -8.56 -3.14 -6.54
C TYR A 41 -9.63 -2.06 -6.41
N THR A 42 -9.85 -1.32 -7.49
CA THR A 42 -11.13 -0.65 -7.68
C THR A 42 -12.24 -1.70 -7.91
N PRO A 43 -13.51 -1.37 -7.69
CA PRO A 43 -14.62 -2.28 -8.01
C PRO A 43 -14.58 -2.83 -9.45
N LYS A 44 -14.23 -1.98 -10.41
CA LYS A 44 -14.12 -2.36 -11.83
C LYS A 44 -12.96 -3.31 -12.09
N GLU A 45 -11.80 -3.06 -11.47
CA GLU A 45 -10.63 -3.95 -11.61
C GLU A 45 -10.89 -5.29 -10.96
N PHE A 46 -11.53 -5.31 -9.78
CA PHE A 46 -11.83 -6.53 -9.06
C PHE A 46 -12.76 -7.45 -9.87
N LEU A 47 -13.85 -6.90 -10.43
CA LEU A 47 -14.77 -7.65 -11.29
C LEU A 47 -14.08 -8.29 -12.51
N ASN A 48 -13.03 -7.64 -12.99
CA ASN A 48 -12.26 -8.08 -14.16
C ASN A 48 -11.01 -8.89 -13.80
N SER A 49 -10.72 -9.06 -12.52
CA SER A 49 -9.58 -9.85 -12.05
C SER A 49 -9.88 -11.35 -12.06
N ASP A 50 -8.81 -12.13 -12.00
CA ASP A 50 -8.86 -13.59 -11.78
C ASP A 50 -8.85 -13.95 -10.28
N GLU A 51 -9.12 -12.99 -9.40
CA GLU A 51 -9.13 -13.24 -7.94
C GLU A 51 -10.26 -14.25 -7.60
N LYS A 52 -9.93 -15.21 -6.74
CA LYS A 52 -10.90 -16.20 -6.24
C LYS A 52 -11.37 -15.75 -4.86
N VAL A 53 -12.66 -15.46 -4.75
CA VAL A 53 -13.27 -15.15 -3.44
C VAL A 53 -13.44 -16.49 -2.71
N THR A 54 -12.72 -16.65 -1.63
CA THR A 54 -12.89 -17.79 -0.71
C THR A 54 -13.60 -17.30 0.53
N TYR A 55 -14.31 -18.18 1.22
CA TYR A 55 -15.01 -17.85 2.44
C TYR A 55 -14.40 -18.60 3.62
N THR A 56 -14.05 -17.89 4.66
CA THR A 56 -13.63 -18.47 5.94
C THR A 56 -14.84 -18.49 6.86
N ASN A 57 -15.16 -19.67 7.38
CA ASN A 57 -16.26 -19.82 8.33
C ASN A 57 -15.72 -19.53 9.74
N LEU A 58 -16.29 -18.52 10.38
CA LEU A 58 -16.02 -18.19 11.77
C LEU A 58 -17.35 -18.26 12.54
N GLY A 59 -17.58 -19.39 13.20
CA GLY A 59 -18.85 -19.68 13.86
C GLY A 59 -19.99 -19.87 12.87
N LEU A 60 -21.01 -19.02 12.94
CA LEU A 60 -22.19 -19.04 12.06
C LEU A 60 -22.07 -18.09 10.85
N GLU A 61 -20.97 -17.34 10.74
CA GLU A 61 -20.78 -16.33 9.70
C GLU A 61 -19.66 -16.70 8.73
N ASN A 62 -19.91 -16.40 7.44
CA ASN A 62 -18.96 -16.63 6.36
C ASN A 62 -18.32 -15.30 5.94
N TYR A 63 -17.00 -15.19 6.14
CA TYR A 63 -16.24 -14.00 5.82
C TYR A 63 -15.50 -14.17 4.49
N PRO A 64 -15.71 -13.28 3.50
CA PRO A 64 -14.98 -13.35 2.24
C PRO A 64 -13.49 -13.05 2.46
N SER A 65 -12.63 -13.63 1.61
CA SER A 65 -11.17 -13.41 1.59
C SER A 65 -10.73 -12.02 1.11
N VAL A 66 -11.69 -11.10 1.00
CA VAL A 66 -11.49 -9.73 0.59
C VAL A 66 -12.20 -8.79 1.57
N THR A 67 -11.62 -7.62 1.77
CA THR A 67 -12.18 -6.57 2.62
C THR A 67 -12.45 -5.31 1.82
N ARG A 68 -13.43 -4.52 2.25
CA ARG A 68 -13.73 -3.21 1.68
C ARG A 68 -13.05 -2.15 2.53
N LEU A 69 -12.29 -1.28 1.88
CA LEU A 69 -11.56 -0.21 2.55
C LEU A 69 -11.96 1.14 1.98
N TYR A 70 -12.24 2.09 2.87
CA TYR A 70 -12.51 3.45 2.45
C TYR A 70 -11.21 4.11 1.95
N PRO A 71 -11.19 4.72 0.74
CA PRO A 71 -9.97 5.29 0.17
C PRO A 71 -9.34 6.35 1.06
N GLY A 72 -10.15 7.17 1.74
CA GLY A 72 -9.65 8.22 2.65
C GLY A 72 -8.75 7.65 3.75
N TYR A 73 -9.14 6.53 4.37
CA TYR A 73 -8.35 5.90 5.42
C TYR A 73 -7.02 5.33 4.90
N ILE A 74 -7.02 4.79 3.68
CA ILE A 74 -5.79 4.31 3.03
C ILE A 74 -4.86 5.49 2.77
N LEU A 75 -5.38 6.59 2.23
CA LEU A 75 -4.56 7.76 1.91
C LEU A 75 -4.01 8.42 3.17
N GLU A 76 -4.84 8.64 4.19
CA GLU A 76 -4.41 9.24 5.46
C GLU A 76 -3.30 8.42 6.14
N SER A 77 -3.46 7.09 6.19
CA SER A 77 -2.43 6.22 6.79
C SER A 77 -1.12 6.26 5.99
N ARG A 78 -1.18 6.29 4.66
CA ARG A 78 0.01 6.39 3.80
C ARG A 78 0.69 7.75 3.91
N VAL A 79 -0.09 8.83 3.97
CA VAL A 79 0.44 10.18 4.17
C VAL A 79 1.19 10.25 5.49
N LYS A 80 0.60 9.76 6.59
CA LYS A 80 1.27 9.73 7.90
C LYS A 80 2.59 8.96 7.88
N ILE A 81 2.64 7.80 7.21
CA ILE A 81 3.88 7.02 7.07
C ILE A 81 4.95 7.84 6.32
N VAL A 82 4.57 8.53 5.25
CA VAL A 82 5.49 9.36 4.47
C VAL A 82 5.98 10.56 5.28
N GLU A 83 5.11 11.19 6.06
CA GLU A 83 5.47 12.31 6.95
C GLU A 83 6.47 11.85 8.01
N GLN A 84 6.21 10.72 8.68
CA GLN A 84 7.15 10.15 9.65
C GLN A 84 8.52 9.84 9.02
N ALA A 85 8.55 9.23 7.83
CA ALA A 85 9.80 8.96 7.14
C ALA A 85 10.59 10.24 6.79
N LYS A 86 9.89 11.35 6.49
CA LYS A 86 10.53 12.65 6.26
C LYS A 86 11.13 13.23 7.53
N GLU A 87 10.44 13.11 8.67
CA GLU A 87 10.94 13.56 9.97
C GLU A 87 12.20 12.79 10.38
N GLU A 88 12.19 11.46 10.21
CA GLU A 88 13.36 10.61 10.46
C GLU A 88 14.55 10.99 9.56
N LEU A 89 14.30 11.24 8.28
CA LEU A 89 15.33 11.67 7.33
C LEU A 89 15.93 13.03 7.72
N ALA A 90 15.08 14.00 8.08
CA ALA A 90 15.53 15.33 8.51
C ALA A 90 16.40 15.26 9.77
N LYS A 91 16.05 14.37 10.71
CA LYS A 91 16.86 14.13 11.90
C LYS A 91 18.22 13.53 11.56
N ALA A 92 18.24 12.50 10.71
CA ALA A 92 19.49 11.87 10.26
C ALA A 92 20.40 12.87 9.52
N GLU A 93 19.83 13.77 8.72
CA GLU A 93 20.57 14.84 8.05
C GLU A 93 21.18 15.83 9.05
N ALA A 94 20.42 16.24 10.07
CA ALA A 94 20.92 17.11 11.14
C ALA A 94 22.08 16.47 11.92
N ASP A 95 21.95 15.19 12.27
CA ASP A 95 23.00 14.42 12.96
C ASP A 95 24.27 14.33 12.10
N LEU A 96 24.14 14.10 10.79
CA LEU A 96 25.26 14.08 9.86
C LEU A 96 25.97 15.44 9.77
N GLN A 97 25.21 16.53 9.68
CA GLN A 97 25.78 17.89 9.65
C GLN A 97 26.55 18.22 10.93
N ASP A 98 26.08 17.76 12.09
CA ASP A 98 26.79 17.94 13.36
C ASP A 98 28.12 17.15 13.39
N VAL A 99 28.10 15.91 12.88
CA VAL A 99 29.33 15.11 12.71
C VAL A 99 30.32 15.81 11.78
N ILE A 100 29.88 16.31 10.62
CA ILE A 100 30.74 17.04 9.68
C ILE A 100 31.38 18.26 10.35
N LYS A 101 30.59 19.07 11.09
CA LYS A 101 31.13 20.22 11.83
C LYS A 101 32.19 19.80 12.84
N LYS A 102 31.91 18.77 13.65
CA LYS A 102 32.87 18.24 14.63
C LYS A 102 34.16 17.80 13.96
N VAL A 103 34.07 17.08 12.85
CA VAL A 103 35.23 16.63 12.07
C VAL A 103 36.05 17.84 11.59
N ILE A 104 35.43 18.82 10.93
CA ILE A 104 36.12 20.03 10.46
C ILE A 104 36.83 20.75 11.62
N THR A 105 36.13 20.99 12.74
CA THR A 105 36.72 21.68 13.90
C THR A 105 37.87 20.90 14.56
N THR A 106 37.88 19.56 14.43
CA THR A 106 38.95 18.72 14.96
C THR A 106 40.24 18.88 14.15
N PHE A 107 40.11 19.08 12.83
CA PHE A 107 41.26 19.31 11.94
C PHE A 107 41.69 20.79 11.87
N ASP A 108 40.83 21.74 12.25
CA ASP A 108 41.18 23.17 12.42
C ASP A 108 42.01 23.47 13.68
N PHE A 109 42.25 22.47 14.55
CA PHE A 109 43.17 22.57 15.69
C PHE A 109 44.64 22.50 15.23
N THR A 110 45.06 23.40 14.34
CA THR A 110 46.48 23.67 14.15
C THR A 110 46.99 24.46 15.36
N PRO A 111 47.97 23.95 16.13
CA PRO A 111 48.56 24.73 17.19
C PRO A 111 49.17 25.97 16.53
N LYS A 112 48.72 27.17 16.91
CA LYS A 112 49.44 28.40 16.56
C LYS A 112 50.85 28.26 17.13
N SER A 113 51.80 27.94 16.26
CA SER A 113 53.22 28.01 16.54
C SER A 113 53.48 29.40 17.12
N LYS A 114 53.69 29.45 18.43
CA LYS A 114 54.22 30.66 19.09
C LYS A 114 55.69 30.73 18.66
N ARG A 115 55.98 31.65 17.74
CA ARG A 115 57.29 32.27 17.64
C ARG A 115 57.39 33.36 18.70
#